data_AF-A0A959USJ5-F1
#
_entry.id   AF-A0A959USJ5-F1
#
_cell.length_a   1.000
_cell.length_b   1.000
_cell.length_c   1.000
_cell.angle_alpha   90.00
_cell.angle_beta   90.00
_cell.angle_gamma   90.00
#
_symmetry.space_group_name_H-M   'P 1'
#
loop_
_entity.id
_entity.type
_entity.pdbx_description
1 polymer ?
#
loop_
_entity_poly.entity_id
_entity_poly.type
_entity_poly.pdbx_seq_one_letter_code
_entity_poly.pdbx_strand_id
1 'polypeptide(L)'
;TVKEGTDPYKLDQIAIPVGAGLKVNAGRVDFQLEWGFRRTYTDYIDDVSGRYVDNVQLAFEASPLTAALADRTEYGETSFNADRARGDQETRDWYYYCGLSITFIISKFTDCEQQYNWTRRRN
;
A
#
# COMPACT_ATOMS: atom_id res chain seq x y z
N THR A 1 31.73 -3.96 15.64
CA THR A 1 30.59 -3.15 16.13
C THR A 1 29.59 -3.11 15.01
N VAL A 2 28.44 -3.78 15.14
CA VAL A 2 27.43 -3.83 14.07
C VAL A 2 26.87 -2.42 13.90
N LYS A 3 27.10 -1.79 12.74
CA LYS A 3 26.53 -0.49 12.42
C LYS A 3 25.03 -0.71 12.15
N GLU A 4 24.16 0.05 12.82
CA GLU A 4 22.73 0.10 12.46
C GLU A 4 22.59 0.49 10.99
N GLY A 5 21.90 -0.35 10.20
CA GLY A 5 21.76 -0.22 8.74
C GLY A 5 22.43 -1.33 7.92
N THR A 6 23.11 -2.29 8.57
CA THR A 6 23.78 -3.41 7.85
C THR A 6 22.87 -4.64 7.68
N ASP A 7 21.85 -4.80 8.53
CA ASP A 7 20.96 -5.96 8.46
C ASP A 7 19.82 -5.71 7.47
N PRO A 8 19.56 -6.64 6.52
CA PRO A 8 18.44 -6.52 5.60
C PRO A 8 17.10 -6.41 6.34
N TYR A 9 16.25 -5.48 5.92
CA TYR A 9 14.90 -5.40 6.46
C TYR A 9 14.04 -6.58 5.99
N LYS A 10 13.02 -6.91 6.78
CA LYS A 10 12.07 -7.98 6.44
C LYS A 10 11.12 -7.50 5.35
N LEU A 11 11.10 -8.22 4.23
CA LEU A 11 10.18 -8.00 3.11
C LEU A 11 8.74 -8.41 3.46
N ASP A 12 8.59 -9.43 4.31
CA ASP A 12 7.27 -9.92 4.72
C ASP A 12 6.74 -9.13 5.91
N GLN A 13 5.56 -8.55 5.71
CA GLN A 13 4.93 -7.60 6.63
C GLN A 13 3.48 -7.99 6.85
N ILE A 14 3.07 -8.07 8.12
CA ILE A 14 1.64 -8.17 8.47
C ILE A 14 1.11 -6.74 8.60
N ALA A 15 -0.02 -6.46 7.97
CA ALA A 15 -0.74 -5.20 8.14
C ALA A 15 -2.13 -5.49 8.68
N ILE A 16 -2.62 -4.66 9.61
CA ILE A 16 -4.00 -4.75 10.09
C ILE A 16 -4.84 -3.75 9.28
N PRO A 17 -5.72 -4.22 8.37
CA PRO A 17 -6.64 -3.36 7.67
C PRO A 17 -7.84 -3.02 8.56
N VAL A 18 -8.12 -1.72 8.69
CA VAL A 18 -9.33 -1.19 9.33
C VAL A 18 -9.99 -0.24 8.34
N GLY A 19 -11.25 -0.44 8.02
CA GLY A 19 -11.92 0.39 7.04
C GLY A 19 -13.43 0.40 7.20
N ALA A 20 -14.04 1.39 6.57
CA ALA A 20 -15.48 1.54 6.47
C ALA A 20 -15.84 1.84 5.02
N GLY A 21 -17.01 1.39 4.60
CA GLY A 21 -17.53 1.67 3.28
C GLY A 21 -19.02 1.96 3.33
N LEU A 22 -19.48 2.79 2.40
CA LEU A 22 -20.88 3.10 2.18
C LEU A 22 -21.29 2.50 0.83
N LYS A 23 -22.37 1.71 0.84
CA LYS A 23 -23.02 1.24 -0.37
C LYS A 23 -24.43 1.82 -0.47
N VAL A 24 -24.71 2.52 -1.55
CA VAL A 24 -26.02 3.11 -1.84
C VAL A 24 -26.55 2.50 -3.13
N ASN A 25 -27.71 1.85 -3.03
CA ASN A 25 -28.43 1.34 -4.19
C ASN A 25 -29.44 2.39 -4.68
N ALA A 26 -29.24 2.87 -5.90
CA ALA A 26 -30.14 3.76 -6.63
C ALA A 26 -30.79 3.03 -7.82
N GLY A 27 -31.45 1.90 -7.54
CA GLY A 27 -32.31 1.19 -8.49
C GLY A 27 -31.54 0.32 -9.50
N ARG A 28 -31.02 0.93 -10.58
CA ARG A 28 -30.17 0.27 -11.60
C ARG A 28 -28.69 0.60 -11.44
N VAL A 29 -28.37 1.56 -10.57
CA VAL A 29 -27.02 2.00 -10.30
C VAL A 29 -26.73 1.79 -8.82
N ASP A 30 -25.63 1.13 -8.52
CA ASP A 30 -25.08 1.02 -7.17
C ASP A 30 -23.81 1.84 -7.09
N PHE A 31 -23.71 2.66 -6.05
CA PHE A 31 -22.51 3.38 -5.69
C PHE A 31 -21.91 2.75 -4.45
N GLN A 32 -20.62 2.46 -4.48
CA GLN A 32 -19.87 1.94 -3.35
C GLN A 32 -18.64 2.81 -3.15
N LEU A 33 -18.55 3.39 -1.97
CA LEU A 33 -17.40 4.16 -1.51
C LEU A 33 -16.73 3.35 -0.42
N GLU A 34 -15.43 3.14 -0.55
CA GLU A 34 -14.63 2.41 0.43
C GLU A 34 -13.50 3.31 0.92
N TRP A 35 -13.26 3.27 2.22
CA TRP A 35 -12.11 3.89 2.86
C TRP A 35 -11.48 2.89 3.82
N GLY A 36 -10.24 2.52 3.56
CA GLY A 36 -9.44 1.64 4.41
C GLY A 36 -8.14 2.28 4.85
N PHE A 37 -7.80 2.11 6.11
CA PHE A 37 -6.50 2.38 6.71
C PHE A 37 -5.77 1.06 6.95
N ARG A 38 -4.47 1.02 6.70
CA ARG A 38 -3.63 -0.13 6.98
C ARG A 38 -2.46 0.32 7.83
N ARG A 39 -2.45 -0.12 9.08
CA ARG A 39 -1.31 0.06 9.98
C ARG A 39 -0.32 -1.07 9.71
N THR A 40 0.91 -0.73 9.37
CA THR A 40 2.00 -1.70 9.21
C THR A 40 2.87 -1.73 10.47
N TYR A 41 3.78 -2.70 10.53
CA TYR A 41 4.76 -2.82 11.63
C TYR A 41 6.18 -2.44 11.19
N THR A 42 6.30 -1.67 10.11
CA THR A 42 7.57 -1.26 9.50
C THR A 42 7.64 0.22 9.25
N ASP A 43 8.87 0.69 9.13
CA ASP A 43 9.26 2.06 8.82
C ASP A 43 9.90 2.15 7.41
N TYR A 44 9.70 1.12 6.60
CA TYR A 44 10.30 0.99 5.27
C TYR A 44 9.25 1.00 4.15
N ILE A 45 8.08 1.64 4.32
CA ILE A 45 7.06 1.68 3.24
C ILE A 45 7.56 2.45 2.03
N ASP A 46 8.33 3.51 2.25
CA ASP A 46 8.98 4.32 1.21
C ASP A 46 10.48 4.05 1.10
N ASP A 47 10.94 2.90 1.64
CA ASP A 47 12.35 2.50 1.73
C ASP A 47 13.21 3.52 2.52
N VAL A 48 12.61 4.37 3.36
CA VAL A 48 13.33 5.42 4.08
C VAL A 48 13.27 5.18 5.59
N SER A 49 14.34 4.56 6.11
CA SER A 49 14.60 4.45 7.54
C SER A 49 16.10 4.38 7.77
N GLY A 50 16.53 4.51 9.03
CA GLY A 50 17.91 4.24 9.36
C GLY A 50 18.85 5.42 9.07
N ARG A 51 20.07 5.06 8.70
CA ARG A 51 21.13 5.96 8.24
C ARG A 51 21.65 5.49 6.90
N TYR A 52 22.22 6.41 6.13
CA TYR A 52 22.91 6.04 4.90
C TYR A 52 24.16 5.21 5.20
N VAL A 53 24.33 4.16 4.40
CA VAL A 53 25.55 3.34 4.39
C VAL A 53 26.64 4.07 3.61
N ASP A 54 27.91 3.75 3.85
CA ASP A 54 29.00 4.29 3.04
C ASP A 54 28.95 3.71 1.62
N ASN A 55 28.69 4.58 0.63
CA ASN A 55 28.51 4.18 -0.76
C ASN A 55 29.77 3.57 -1.39
N VAL A 56 30.97 3.96 -0.93
CA VAL A 56 32.24 3.38 -1.44
C VAL A 56 32.37 1.93 -0.96
N GLN A 57 32.02 1.67 0.30
CA GLN A 57 32.01 0.32 0.85
C GLN A 57 30.91 -0.54 0.21
N LEU A 58 29.71 0.03 0.04
CA LEU A 58 28.57 -0.65 -0.57
C LEU A 58 28.80 -0.99 -2.06
N ALA A 59 29.50 -0.13 -2.80
CA ALA A 59 29.89 -0.39 -4.18
C ALA A 59 30.88 -1.56 -4.29
N PHE A 60 31.76 -1.72 -3.30
CA PHE A 60 32.73 -2.82 -3.23
C PHE A 60 32.08 -4.15 -2.80
N GLU A 61 31.19 -4.12 -1.81
CA GLU A 61 30.58 -5.32 -1.23
C GLU A 61 29.39 -5.87 -2.05
N ALA A 62 28.57 -4.98 -2.64
CA ALA A 62 27.37 -5.39 -3.36
C ALA A 62 27.49 -5.15 -4.87
N SER A 63 27.45 -3.89 -5.30
CA SER A 63 27.56 -3.49 -6.71
C SER A 63 27.56 -1.97 -6.83
N PRO A 64 28.24 -1.38 -7.84
CA PRO A 64 28.13 0.04 -8.15
C PRO A 64 26.68 0.51 -8.38
N LEU A 65 25.83 -0.36 -8.93
CA LEU A 65 24.41 -0.05 -9.14
C LEU A 65 23.66 0.05 -7.81
N THR A 66 23.94 -0.85 -6.87
CA THR A 66 23.31 -0.84 -5.54
C THR A 66 23.69 0.43 -4.78
N ALA A 67 24.95 0.86 -4.85
CA ALA A 67 25.40 2.12 -4.26
C ALA A 67 24.69 3.34 -4.86
N ALA A 68 24.53 3.38 -6.19
CA ALA A 68 23.82 4.46 -6.88
C ALA A 68 22.30 4.49 -6.55
N LEU A 69 21.69 3.34 -6.25
CA LEU A 69 20.29 3.28 -5.85
C LEU A 69 20.08 3.59 -4.35
N ALA A 70 21.07 3.30 -3.50
CA ALA A 70 21.00 3.53 -2.06
C ALA A 70 20.97 5.03 -1.70
N ASP A 71 21.73 5.85 -2.45
CA ASP A 71 21.71 7.31 -2.31
C ASP A 71 21.50 7.97 -3.68
N ARG A 72 20.29 8.47 -3.91
CA ARG A 72 19.90 9.16 -5.15
C ARG A 72 20.14 10.68 -5.11
N THR A 73 20.86 11.19 -4.13
CA THR A 73 21.23 12.61 -4.07
C THR A 73 22.38 12.94 -5.03
N GLU A 74 22.62 14.22 -5.30
CA GLU A 74 23.77 14.69 -6.09
C GLU A 74 25.13 14.26 -5.51
N TYR A 75 25.15 13.94 -4.20
CA TYR A 75 26.33 13.45 -3.49
C TYR A 75 26.40 11.92 -3.38
N GLY A 76 25.52 11.19 -4.05
CA GLY A 76 25.42 9.71 -3.94
C GLY A 76 26.67 8.94 -4.38
N GLU A 77 27.57 9.55 -5.16
CA GLU A 77 28.86 8.93 -5.49
C GLU A 77 29.96 9.23 -4.45
N THR A 78 29.65 10.04 -3.44
CA THR A 78 30.56 10.43 -2.36
C THR A 78 30.06 9.88 -1.02
N SER A 79 30.96 9.56 -0.10
CA SER A 79 30.59 9.15 1.27
C SER A 79 30.07 10.33 2.14
N PHE A 80 29.63 11.43 1.54
CA PHE A 80 29.23 12.66 2.25
C PHE A 80 27.99 12.48 3.12
N ASN A 81 27.05 11.65 2.65
CA ASN A 81 25.84 11.33 3.38
C ASN A 81 25.99 10.13 4.32
N ALA A 82 27.14 9.45 4.30
CA ALA A 82 27.37 8.29 5.17
C ALA A 82 27.07 8.63 6.63
N ASP A 83 26.40 7.70 7.32
CA ASP A 83 25.95 7.82 8.71
C ASP A 83 24.96 8.97 8.99
N ARG A 84 24.46 9.71 7.98
CA ARG A 84 23.36 10.69 8.15
C ARG A 84 22.01 9.98 8.21
N ALA A 85 21.07 10.58 8.93
CA ALA A 85 19.71 10.06 9.02
C ALA A 85 19.03 10.08 7.65
N ARG A 86 18.46 8.96 7.24
CA ARG A 86 17.68 8.82 6.00
C ARG A 86 16.21 9.13 6.24
N GLY A 87 15.70 8.84 7.44
CA GLY A 87 14.31 9.03 7.88
C GLY A 87 14.17 8.99 9.41
N ASP A 88 12.94 8.83 9.89
CA ASP A 88 12.61 8.74 11.31
C ASP A 88 12.36 7.30 11.75
N GLN A 89 13.34 6.71 12.45
CA GLN A 89 13.32 5.32 12.91
C GLN A 89 12.35 5.04 14.07
N GLU A 90 11.83 6.09 14.74
CA GLU A 90 10.99 5.91 15.93
C GLU A 90 9.53 5.64 15.58
N THR A 91 9.10 6.08 14.39
CA THR A 91 7.72 5.91 13.95
C THR A 91 7.57 4.69 13.06
N ARG A 92 6.33 4.22 12.91
CA ARG A 92 6.00 3.15 11.98
C ARG A 92 5.05 3.71 10.96
N ASP A 93 5.24 3.31 9.72
CA ASP A 93 4.45 3.81 8.63
C ASP A 93 3.02 3.28 8.64
N TRP A 94 2.18 4.01 7.94
CA TRP A 94 0.77 3.73 7.74
C TRP A 94 0.36 4.29 6.39
N TYR A 95 -0.59 3.62 5.73
CA TYR A 95 -1.14 4.11 4.48
C TYR A 95 -2.65 3.94 4.46
N TYR A 96 -3.29 4.81 3.68
CA TYR A 96 -4.74 4.79 3.45
C TYR A 96 -5.03 4.47 1.99
N TYR A 97 -6.19 3.89 1.78
CA TYR A 97 -6.73 3.52 0.48
C TYR A 97 -8.18 4.00 0.42
N CYS A 98 -8.56 4.65 -0.67
CA CYS A 98 -9.95 5.00 -0.96
C CYS A 98 -10.34 4.50 -2.35
N GLY A 99 -11.56 3.98 -2.47
CA GLY A 99 -12.08 3.40 -3.70
C GLY A 99 -13.50 3.87 -3.98
N LEU A 100 -13.79 4.18 -5.24
CA LEU A 100 -15.14 4.44 -5.73
C LEU A 100 -15.48 3.38 -6.77
N SER A 101 -16.56 2.64 -6.52
CA SER A 101 -17.10 1.62 -7.43
C SER A 101 -18.51 2.00 -7.86
N ILE A 102 -18.76 1.94 -9.17
CA ILE A 102 -20.09 2.16 -9.76
C ILE A 102 -20.49 0.86 -10.45
N THR A 103 -21.60 0.28 -10.02
CA THR A 103 -22.15 -0.94 -10.65
C THR A 103 -23.46 -0.60 -11.35
N PHE A 104 -23.58 -1.01 -12.61
CA PHE A 104 -24.80 -0.83 -13.40
C PHE A 104 -25.45 -2.19 -13.70
N ILE A 105 -26.72 -2.33 -13.33
CA ILE A 105 -27.53 -3.52 -13.59
C ILE A 105 -28.22 -3.36 -14.95
N ILE A 106 -27.77 -4.13 -15.95
CA ILE A 106 -28.24 -4.03 -17.35
C ILE A 106 -29.66 -4.63 -17.51
N SER A 107 -29.97 -5.73 -16.83
CA SER A 107 -31.31 -6.34 -16.85
C SER A 107 -31.70 -6.85 -15.45
N LYS A 108 -32.91 -6.53 -15.01
CA LYS A 108 -33.55 -7.17 -13.85
C LYS A 108 -34.45 -8.27 -14.38
N PHE A 109 -33.93 -9.48 -14.56
CA PHE A 109 -34.80 -10.66 -14.62
C PHE A 109 -35.21 -10.96 -13.18
N THR A 110 -36.23 -10.26 -12.70
CA THR A 110 -36.73 -10.47 -11.34
C THR A 110 -37.60 -11.72 -11.37
N ASP A 111 -37.10 -12.85 -10.86
CA ASP A 111 -37.89 -14.07 -10.69
C ASP A 111 -39.18 -13.81 -9.90
N CYS A 112 -39.18 -12.86 -8.97
CA CYS A 112 -40.38 -12.44 -8.25
C CYS A 112 -41.48 -11.85 -9.15
N GLU A 113 -41.11 -11.15 -10.24
CA GLU A 113 -42.08 -10.57 -11.17
C GLU A 113 -42.64 -11.63 -12.13
N GLN A 114 -41.82 -12.62 -12.51
CA GLN A 114 -42.29 -13.82 -13.21
C GLN A 114 -43.19 -14.69 -12.32
N GLN A 115 -42.81 -14.92 -11.06
CA GLN A 115 -43.62 -15.67 -10.09
C GLN A 115 -44.93 -14.95 -9.76
N TYR A 116 -44.92 -13.63 -9.55
CA TYR A 116 -46.14 -12.85 -9.30
C TYR A 116 -47.12 -12.91 -10.48
N ASN A 117 -46.61 -12.71 -11.71
CA ASN A 117 -47.44 -12.83 -12.91
C ASN A 117 -47.91 -14.27 -13.17
N TRP A 118 -47.13 -15.28 -12.83
CA TRP A 118 -47.51 -16.69 -12.95
C TRP A 118 -48.63 -17.06 -11.96
N THR A 119 -48.53 -16.64 -10.69
CA THR A 119 -49.56 -16.89 -9.68
C THR A 119 -50.86 -16.16 -10.02
N ARG A 120 -50.78 -14.92 -10.52
CA ARG A 120 -51.95 -14.15 -10.98
C ARG A 120 -52.63 -14.77 -12.21
N ARG A 121 -51.89 -15.45 -13.10
CA ARG A 121 -52.47 -16.14 -14.26
C ARG A 121 -53.13 -17.48 -13.92
N ARG A 122 -52.90 -18.02 -12.72
CA ARG A 122 -53.48 -19.30 -12.25
C ARG A 122 -54.77 -19.15 -11.44
N ASN A 123 -55.09 -17.94 -10.98
CA ASN A 123 -56.41 -17.57 -10.43
C ASN A 123 -57.25 -16.86 -11.49
#